data_AF-A0A1Q4BMG7-F1
#
_entry.id   AF-A0A1Q4BMG7-F1
#
_cell.length_a   1.000
_cell.length_b   1.000
_cell.length_c   1.000
_cell.angle_alpha   90.00
_cell.angle_beta   90.00
_cell.angle_gamma   90.00
#
_symmetry.space_group_name_H-M   'P 1'
#
loop_
_entity.id
_entity.type
_entity.pdbx_description
1 polymer ?
#
loop_
_entity_poly.entity_id
_entity_poly.type
_entity_poly.pdbx_seq_one_letter_code
_entity_poly.pdbx_strand_id
1 'polypeptide(L)'
;MKTTRAFYRSLLKLCMFVAAVLSALAPSLAQNAPSPPPTPYQFRDANLHHIPDYDVLSLTFPPDLWQLAIAPRDDYLAKINQDPLPLQNLRLLLGLGEFVHETSTENLNAYFDNPAATLAPDVLKALTAAELSDRARVLAEAITVFGTNYPVDNRKRADFFSKSFLRVGEGILPDLSKPPTDTEIKLLELGKQFIGKIKFRGEVEGYAARDSVVAAALKQARENLSDDNRLSYLQEQLLPGPSGFGDAATIQAEIAQMPPAYRTVYVLTLLMGELFNGGMHQFFSNSSGAFAPHAAQALRDVGMDTAATTVDQAIAMFPKPYPISTQERRRVSFAHDWNAWDDKLDALTHDVDGEDIRKALTTYALRQDILPR
;
A
#
# COMPACT_ATOMS: atom_id res chain seq x y z
N MET A 1 18.92 -6.73 11.32
CA MET A 1 18.75 -5.90 10.11
C MET A 1 17.89 -6.51 8.99
N LYS A 2 17.49 -7.81 9.03
CA LYS A 2 16.59 -8.40 8.01
C LYS A 2 15.09 -8.28 8.35
N THR A 3 14.74 -8.19 9.63
CA THR A 3 13.35 -8.12 10.14
C THR A 3 12.65 -6.77 9.96
N THR A 4 13.39 -5.70 9.64
CA THR A 4 12.84 -4.34 9.53
C THR A 4 12.18 -4.06 8.17
N ARG A 5 12.48 -4.83 7.11
CA ARG A 5 12.07 -4.51 5.73
C ARG A 5 10.60 -4.79 5.39
N ALA A 6 9.98 -5.81 6.00
CA ALA A 6 8.56 -6.12 5.75
C ALA A 6 7.64 -5.06 6.38
N PHE A 7 7.97 -4.62 7.60
CA PHE A 7 7.28 -3.56 8.34
C PHE A 7 7.25 -2.25 7.56
N TYR A 8 8.40 -1.76 7.08
CA TYR A 8 8.47 -0.53 6.29
C TYR A 8 7.65 -0.60 4.99
N ARG A 9 7.37 -1.79 4.43
CA ARG A 9 6.56 -1.93 3.20
C ARG A 9 5.07 -1.93 3.46
N SER A 10 4.60 -2.67 4.47
CA SER A 10 3.20 -2.58 4.88
C SER A 10 2.90 -1.15 5.35
N LEU A 11 3.84 -0.49 6.02
CA LEU A 11 3.72 0.92 6.34
C LEU A 11 3.81 1.84 5.12
N LEU A 12 4.76 1.70 4.19
CA LEU A 12 4.80 2.55 2.99
C LEU A 12 3.53 2.39 2.13
N LYS A 13 3.00 1.17 1.99
CA LYS A 13 1.73 0.92 1.29
C LYS A 13 0.56 1.53 2.07
N LEU A 14 0.57 1.46 3.40
CA LEU A 14 -0.40 2.14 4.26
C LEU A 14 -0.28 3.67 4.14
N CYS A 15 0.94 4.23 4.06
CA CYS A 15 1.21 5.64 3.77
C CYS A 15 0.67 6.03 2.39
N MET A 16 0.84 5.19 1.36
CA MET A 16 0.29 5.44 0.04
C MET A 16 -1.24 5.27 -0.01
N PHE A 17 -1.82 4.36 0.77
CA PHE A 17 -3.27 4.19 0.87
C PHE A 17 -3.91 5.37 1.63
N VAL A 18 -3.30 5.82 2.73
CA VAL A 18 -3.69 7.02 3.48
C VAL A 18 -3.49 8.28 2.62
N ALA A 19 -2.40 8.37 1.85
CA ALA A 19 -2.17 9.46 0.89
C ALA A 19 -3.14 9.43 -0.30
N ALA A 20 -3.59 8.26 -0.77
CA ALA A 20 -4.60 8.13 -1.81
C ALA A 20 -5.99 8.55 -1.31
N VAL A 21 -6.31 8.27 -0.04
CA VAL A 21 -7.52 8.78 0.62
C VAL A 21 -7.42 10.28 0.90
N LEU A 22 -6.23 10.83 1.18
CA LEU A 22 -5.99 12.28 1.29
C LEU A 22 -6.02 12.99 -0.08
N SER A 23 -5.59 12.33 -1.16
CA SER A 23 -5.67 12.85 -2.54
C SER A 23 -7.11 12.99 -3.04
N ALA A 24 -8.06 12.28 -2.43
CA ALA A 24 -9.49 12.47 -2.69
C ALA A 24 -10.04 13.83 -2.20
N LEU A 25 -9.21 14.66 -1.55
CA LEU A 25 -9.54 16.02 -1.12
C LEU A 25 -8.90 17.11 -2.01
N ALA A 26 -8.18 16.75 -3.08
CA ALA A 26 -7.92 17.71 -4.16
C ALA A 26 -9.17 17.78 -5.05
N PRO A 27 -9.79 18.96 -5.26
CA PRO A 27 -10.95 19.06 -6.14
C PRO A 27 -10.52 18.72 -7.56
N SER A 28 -10.78 17.47 -7.99
CA SER A 28 -10.74 17.16 -9.41
C SER A 28 -11.89 17.93 -10.07
N LEU A 29 -11.58 18.82 -11.01
CA LEU A 29 -12.54 19.62 -11.77
C LEU A 29 -13.35 18.78 -12.78
N ALA A 30 -13.60 17.49 -12.48
CA ALA A 30 -14.27 16.55 -13.35
C ALA A 30 -15.11 15.53 -12.57
N GLN A 31 -16.01 15.97 -11.69
CA GLN A 31 -17.03 15.10 -11.08
C GLN A 31 -18.39 15.83 -10.96
N ASN A 32 -19.10 15.95 -12.08
CA ASN A 32 -20.53 16.30 -12.11
C ASN A 32 -21.43 15.07 -12.32
N ALA A 33 -20.94 13.87 -12.03
CA ALA A 33 -21.79 12.68 -11.89
C ALA A 33 -21.86 12.33 -10.40
N PRO A 34 -23.06 12.19 -9.80
CA PRO A 34 -23.15 11.68 -8.43
C PRO A 34 -22.54 10.29 -8.40
N SER A 35 -21.49 10.11 -7.59
CA SER A 35 -20.96 8.78 -7.32
C SER A 35 -22.10 7.92 -6.75
N PRO A 36 -22.24 6.66 -7.18
CA PRO A 36 -23.18 5.76 -6.52
C PRO A 36 -22.85 5.73 -5.02
N PRO A 37 -23.86 5.63 -4.14
CA PRO A 37 -23.61 5.54 -2.71
C PRO A 37 -22.61 4.40 -2.46
N PRO A 38 -21.60 4.60 -1.59
CA PRO A 38 -20.64 3.56 -1.30
C PRO A 38 -21.38 2.30 -0.88
N THR A 39 -20.99 1.17 -1.47
CA THR A 39 -21.55 -0.12 -1.06
C THR A 39 -21.20 -0.31 0.42
N PRO A 40 -22.17 -0.63 1.29
CA PRO A 40 -21.90 -0.85 2.71
C PRO A 40 -20.78 -1.87 2.88
N TYR A 41 -19.87 -1.62 3.83
CA TYR A 41 -18.82 -2.58 4.14
C TYR A 41 -19.43 -3.95 4.45
N GLN A 42 -18.82 -5.00 3.92
CA GLN A 42 -19.14 -6.38 4.26
C GLN A 42 -17.85 -7.15 4.54
N PHE A 43 -17.72 -7.71 5.75
CA PHE A 43 -16.59 -8.57 6.06
C PHE A 43 -16.63 -9.83 5.19
N ARG A 44 -15.51 -10.15 4.54
CA ARG A 44 -15.36 -11.33 3.69
C ARG A 44 -14.18 -12.15 4.18
N ASP A 45 -14.50 -13.29 4.78
CA ASP A 45 -13.49 -14.26 5.23
C ASP A 45 -12.89 -15.07 4.07
N ALA A 46 -13.59 -15.09 2.93
CA ALA A 46 -13.20 -15.88 1.77
C ALA A 46 -11.77 -15.51 1.34
N ASN A 47 -10.88 -16.50 1.47
CA ASN A 47 -9.46 -16.45 1.12
C ASN A 47 -8.51 -15.76 2.12
N LEU A 48 -8.95 -15.43 3.34
CA LEU A 48 -8.02 -14.88 4.37
C LEU A 48 -7.06 -15.92 4.95
N HIS A 49 -7.29 -17.22 4.71
CA HIS A 49 -6.46 -18.32 5.21
C HIS A 49 -5.40 -18.81 4.22
N HIS A 50 -5.44 -18.36 2.96
CA HIS A 50 -4.52 -18.81 1.92
C HIS A 50 -3.80 -17.63 1.27
N ILE A 51 -2.49 -17.76 1.08
CA ILE A 51 -1.69 -16.81 0.32
C ILE A 51 -1.52 -17.32 -1.12
N PRO A 52 -2.05 -16.60 -2.14
CA PRO A 52 -1.81 -16.92 -3.55
C PRO A 52 -0.33 -16.99 -3.89
N ASP A 53 0.05 -17.82 -4.87
CA ASP A 53 1.45 -18.01 -5.28
C ASP A 53 2.13 -16.68 -5.64
N TYR A 54 1.43 -15.80 -6.36
CA TYR A 54 1.92 -14.46 -6.68
C TYR A 54 2.29 -13.66 -5.42
N ASP A 55 1.47 -13.71 -4.36
CA ASP A 55 1.74 -12.97 -3.13
C ASP A 55 2.87 -13.62 -2.33
N VAL A 56 2.96 -14.96 -2.28
CA VAL A 56 4.10 -15.68 -1.68
C VAL A 56 5.41 -15.26 -2.35
N LEU A 57 5.42 -15.19 -3.69
CA LEU A 57 6.56 -14.74 -4.47
C LEU A 57 6.87 -13.25 -4.23
N SER A 58 5.86 -12.38 -4.17
CA SER A 58 6.04 -10.95 -3.88
C SER A 58 6.62 -10.69 -2.49
N LEU A 59 6.19 -11.44 -1.47
CA LEU A 59 6.71 -11.34 -0.12
C LEU A 59 8.15 -11.85 -0.01
N THR A 60 8.49 -12.90 -0.76
CA THR A 60 9.81 -13.56 -0.71
C THR A 60 10.85 -12.88 -1.60
N PHE A 61 10.45 -12.49 -2.81
CA PHE A 61 11.25 -11.82 -3.85
C PHE A 61 10.68 -10.44 -4.16
N PRO A 62 10.66 -9.55 -3.17
CA PRO A 62 10.04 -8.25 -3.33
C PRO A 62 10.74 -7.41 -4.39
N PRO A 63 9.97 -6.69 -5.24
CA PRO A 63 10.55 -5.85 -6.28
C PRO A 63 11.20 -4.60 -5.70
N ASP A 64 10.78 -4.10 -4.53
CA ASP A 64 11.56 -3.12 -3.78
C ASP A 64 11.79 -1.77 -4.52
N LEU A 65 10.86 -1.42 -5.43
CA LEU A 65 10.99 -0.33 -6.40
C LEU A 65 11.21 1.06 -5.79
N TRP A 66 10.78 1.27 -4.54
CA TRP A 66 11.02 2.50 -3.80
C TRP A 66 12.51 2.89 -3.72
N GLN A 67 13.44 1.92 -3.81
CA GLN A 67 14.88 2.19 -3.87
C GLN A 67 15.26 3.06 -5.06
N LEU A 68 14.54 2.96 -6.18
CA LEU A 68 14.81 3.76 -7.39
C LEU A 68 14.47 5.24 -7.22
N ALA A 69 13.76 5.61 -6.15
CA ALA A 69 13.53 7.01 -5.79
C ALA A 69 14.74 7.65 -5.09
N ILE A 70 15.63 6.84 -4.49
CA ILE A 70 16.73 7.34 -3.64
C ILE A 70 18.11 6.81 -4.05
N ALA A 71 18.18 5.79 -4.90
CA ALA A 71 19.41 5.15 -5.34
C ALA A 71 19.47 5.07 -6.88
N PRO A 72 20.67 5.12 -7.46
CA PRO A 72 20.86 4.90 -8.89
C PRO A 72 20.29 3.55 -9.37
N ARG A 73 19.81 3.51 -10.62
CA ARG A 73 19.33 2.30 -11.30
C ARG A 73 20.33 1.15 -11.22
N ASP A 74 21.61 1.45 -11.43
CA ASP A 74 22.65 0.41 -11.51
C ASP A 74 22.90 -0.26 -10.15
N ASP A 75 22.72 0.45 -9.05
CA ASP A 75 22.80 -0.13 -7.69
C ASP A 75 21.64 -1.09 -7.44
N TYR A 76 20.44 -0.72 -7.89
CA TYR A 76 19.27 -1.61 -7.83
C TYR A 76 19.50 -2.86 -8.67
N LEU A 77 20.01 -2.72 -9.90
CA LEU A 77 20.32 -3.86 -10.76
C LEU A 77 21.41 -4.75 -10.17
N ALA A 78 22.49 -4.16 -9.64
CA ALA A 78 23.57 -4.90 -8.98
C ALA A 78 23.04 -5.74 -7.80
N LYS A 79 22.04 -5.23 -7.07
CA LYS A 79 21.38 -5.97 -5.99
C LYS A 79 20.58 -7.16 -6.51
N ILE A 80 19.72 -6.99 -7.51
CA ILE A 80 18.92 -8.11 -8.02
C ILE A 80 19.76 -9.12 -8.81
N ASN A 81 20.87 -8.68 -9.43
CA ASN A 81 21.79 -9.55 -10.18
C ASN A 81 22.51 -10.60 -9.31
N GLN A 82 22.37 -10.53 -7.99
CA GLN A 82 22.83 -11.56 -7.06
C GLN A 82 21.96 -12.83 -7.12
N ASP A 83 20.72 -12.71 -7.57
CA ASP A 83 19.82 -13.84 -7.76
C ASP A 83 20.05 -14.51 -9.14
N PRO A 84 19.73 -15.80 -9.31
CA PRO A 84 19.65 -16.43 -10.63
C PRO A 84 18.74 -15.65 -11.60
N LEU A 85 19.09 -15.64 -12.89
CA LEU A 85 18.38 -14.86 -13.92
C LEU A 85 16.84 -15.05 -13.90
N PRO A 86 16.27 -16.26 -13.72
CA PRO A 86 14.82 -16.40 -13.60
C PRO A 86 14.19 -15.64 -12.43
N LEU A 87 14.87 -15.56 -11.29
CA LEU A 87 14.41 -14.79 -10.14
C LEU A 87 14.57 -13.28 -10.34
N GLN A 88 15.58 -12.85 -11.11
CA GLN A 88 15.69 -11.46 -11.56
C GLN A 88 14.48 -11.07 -12.41
N ASN A 89 14.15 -11.90 -13.42
CA ASN A 89 12.98 -11.70 -14.26
C ASN A 89 11.70 -11.67 -13.44
N LEU A 90 11.53 -12.61 -12.50
CA LEU A 90 10.39 -12.63 -11.59
C LEU A 90 10.25 -11.31 -10.82
N ARG A 91 11.32 -10.79 -10.20
CA ARG A 91 11.26 -9.52 -9.47
C ARG A 91 10.81 -8.36 -10.36
N LEU A 92 11.31 -8.29 -11.59
CA LEU A 92 10.92 -7.27 -12.56
C LEU A 92 9.43 -7.37 -12.92
N LEU A 93 8.91 -8.59 -13.11
CA LEU A 93 7.49 -8.83 -13.37
C LEU A 93 6.61 -8.49 -12.16
N LEU A 94 7.03 -8.88 -10.95
CA LEU A 94 6.33 -8.51 -9.71
C LEU A 94 6.25 -7.00 -9.54
N GLY A 95 7.33 -6.29 -9.88
CA GLY A 95 7.39 -4.83 -9.86
C GLY A 95 6.45 -4.17 -10.88
N LEU A 96 6.41 -4.68 -12.10
CA LEU A 96 5.45 -4.22 -13.11
C LEU A 96 4.00 -4.41 -12.62
N GLY A 97 3.72 -5.49 -11.91
CA GLY A 97 2.40 -5.77 -11.34
C GLY A 97 1.91 -4.79 -10.27
N GLU A 98 2.80 -3.97 -9.69
CA GLU A 98 2.39 -2.89 -8.78
C GLU A 98 1.62 -1.77 -9.53
N PHE A 99 1.81 -1.67 -10.84
CA PHE A 99 1.17 -0.67 -11.71
C PHE A 99 0.06 -1.25 -12.59
N VAL A 100 -0.21 -2.56 -12.50
CA VAL A 100 -1.31 -3.18 -13.21
C VAL A 100 -2.55 -3.16 -12.31
N HIS A 101 -3.55 -2.40 -12.73
CA HIS A 101 -4.83 -2.29 -12.06
C HIS A 101 -5.92 -3.07 -12.81
N GLU A 102 -6.95 -3.46 -12.08
CA GLU A 102 -8.04 -4.27 -12.66
C GLU A 102 -8.80 -3.49 -13.74
N THR A 103 -9.09 -2.22 -13.48
CA THR A 103 -9.95 -1.39 -14.35
C THR A 103 -9.37 -0.03 -14.72
N SER A 104 -8.29 0.42 -14.07
CA SER A 104 -7.69 1.73 -14.41
C SER A 104 -7.00 1.66 -15.76
N THR A 105 -7.14 2.70 -16.56
CA THR A 105 -6.39 2.87 -17.81
C THR A 105 -5.05 3.56 -17.61
N GLU A 106 -4.78 4.06 -16.40
CA GLU A 106 -3.54 4.77 -16.08
C GLU A 106 -2.32 3.86 -16.05
N ASN A 107 -2.47 2.52 -16.00
CA ASN A 107 -1.41 1.52 -15.81
C ASN A 107 -0.02 1.92 -16.35
N LEU A 108 0.15 1.99 -17.67
CA LEU A 108 1.43 2.31 -18.28
C LEU A 108 1.81 3.79 -18.09
N ASN A 109 0.84 4.70 -18.16
CA ASN A 109 1.10 6.11 -17.91
C ASN A 109 1.69 6.33 -16.51
N ALA A 110 1.07 5.75 -15.48
CA ALA A 110 1.52 5.77 -14.09
C ALA A 110 2.87 5.06 -13.90
N TYR A 111 3.08 3.91 -14.56
CA TYR A 111 4.38 3.23 -14.54
C TYR A 111 5.48 4.13 -15.09
N PHE A 112 5.26 4.75 -16.25
CA PHE A 112 6.29 5.55 -16.94
C PHE A 112 6.60 6.90 -16.26
N ASP A 113 5.65 7.51 -15.55
CA ASP A 113 5.91 8.70 -14.72
C ASP A 113 6.60 8.36 -13.37
N ASN A 114 6.71 7.08 -13.02
CA ASN A 114 7.34 6.62 -11.78
C ASN A 114 8.86 6.33 -11.97
N PRO A 115 9.69 6.45 -10.92
CA PRO A 115 11.09 5.98 -10.95
C PRO A 115 11.27 4.55 -11.46
N ALA A 116 10.31 3.66 -11.18
CA ALA A 116 10.33 2.27 -11.62
C ALA A 116 10.57 2.09 -13.12
N ALA A 117 10.08 3.02 -13.96
CA ALA A 117 10.23 2.91 -15.41
C ALA A 117 11.67 3.06 -15.92
N THR A 118 12.63 3.47 -15.08
CA THR A 118 14.06 3.33 -15.41
C THR A 118 14.44 1.88 -15.77
N LEU A 119 13.65 0.90 -15.29
CA LEU A 119 13.80 -0.54 -15.57
C LEU A 119 13.02 -1.01 -16.81
N ALA A 120 12.31 -0.14 -17.54
CA ALA A 120 11.45 -0.58 -18.66
C ALA A 120 12.17 -1.48 -19.69
N PRO A 121 13.43 -1.21 -20.10
CA PRO A 121 14.16 -2.12 -20.97
C PRO A 121 14.41 -3.52 -20.37
N ASP A 122 14.63 -3.60 -19.05
CA ASP A 122 14.86 -4.86 -18.34
C ASP A 122 13.55 -5.62 -18.12
N VAL A 123 12.47 -4.90 -17.81
CA VAL A 123 11.11 -5.45 -17.72
C VAL A 123 10.68 -6.03 -19.07
N LEU A 124 11.01 -5.37 -20.19
CA LEU A 124 10.74 -5.91 -21.53
C LEU A 124 11.45 -7.26 -21.74
N LYS A 125 12.73 -7.37 -21.37
CA LYS A 125 13.47 -8.63 -21.44
C LYS A 125 12.83 -9.70 -20.57
N ALA A 126 12.38 -9.35 -19.35
CA ALA A 126 11.71 -10.26 -18.44
C ALA A 126 10.37 -10.76 -19.01
N LEU A 127 9.56 -9.88 -19.60
CA LEU A 127 8.31 -10.26 -20.27
C LEU A 127 8.55 -11.21 -21.44
N THR A 128 9.58 -10.95 -22.26
CA THR A 128 9.97 -11.84 -23.35
C THR A 128 10.45 -13.19 -22.83
N ALA A 129 11.31 -13.22 -21.81
CA ALA A 129 11.82 -14.45 -21.20
C ALA A 129 10.72 -15.30 -20.55
N ALA A 130 9.68 -14.66 -20.02
CA ALA A 130 8.52 -15.33 -19.44
C ALA A 130 7.44 -15.71 -20.48
N GLU A 131 7.67 -15.43 -21.77
CA GLU A 131 6.75 -15.71 -22.87
C GLU A 131 5.42 -14.94 -22.78
N LEU A 132 5.41 -13.78 -22.11
CA LEU A 132 4.26 -12.88 -22.01
C LEU A 132 4.20 -11.96 -23.24
N SER A 133 4.13 -12.56 -24.43
CA SER A 133 4.35 -11.90 -25.73
C SER A 133 3.45 -10.69 -25.98
N ASP A 134 2.16 -10.76 -25.61
CA ASP A 134 1.25 -9.62 -25.79
C ASP A 134 1.66 -8.42 -24.94
N ARG A 135 2.08 -8.66 -23.69
CA ARG A 135 2.57 -7.60 -22.79
C ARG A 135 3.93 -7.07 -23.23
N ALA A 136 4.82 -7.96 -23.67
CA ALA A 136 6.12 -7.56 -24.21
C ALA A 136 5.95 -6.64 -25.42
N ARG A 137 5.03 -6.97 -26.33
CA ARG A 137 4.70 -6.14 -27.49
C ARG A 137 4.22 -4.75 -27.08
N VAL A 138 3.23 -4.66 -26.18
CA VAL A 138 2.67 -3.38 -25.75
C VAL A 138 3.71 -2.55 -24.97
N LEU A 139 4.53 -3.17 -24.13
CA LEU A 139 5.60 -2.46 -23.42
C LEU A 139 6.68 -1.95 -24.39
N ALA A 140 7.05 -2.74 -25.39
CA ALA A 140 7.99 -2.32 -26.43
C ALA A 140 7.44 -1.09 -27.18
N GLU A 141 6.17 -1.12 -27.57
CA GLU A 141 5.49 0.02 -28.21
C GLU A 141 5.51 1.26 -27.29
N ALA A 142 5.18 1.09 -26.01
CA ALA A 142 5.22 2.18 -25.03
C ALA A 142 6.63 2.78 -24.84
N ILE A 143 7.69 1.96 -24.87
CA ILE A 143 9.08 2.42 -24.82
C ILE A 143 9.40 3.33 -26.01
N THR A 144 8.90 3.01 -27.21
CA THR A 144 9.16 3.82 -28.41
C THR A 144 8.46 5.18 -28.42
N VAL A 145 7.44 5.39 -27.57
CA VAL A 145 6.77 6.69 -27.42
C VAL A 145 7.76 7.78 -26.99
N PHE A 146 8.82 7.41 -26.28
CA PHE A 146 9.88 8.32 -25.84
C PHE A 146 10.95 8.61 -26.90
N GLY A 147 10.81 8.07 -28.12
CA GLY A 147 11.75 8.23 -29.22
C GLY A 147 12.69 7.04 -29.41
N THR A 148 13.75 7.25 -30.20
CA THR A 148 14.70 6.19 -30.59
C THR A 148 15.55 5.69 -29.42
N ASN A 149 15.82 6.55 -28.44
CA ASN A 149 16.59 6.22 -27.24
C ASN A 149 15.71 6.44 -26.02
N TYR A 150 15.34 5.36 -25.35
CA TYR A 150 14.53 5.43 -24.14
C TYR A 150 15.30 6.13 -22.99
N PRO A 151 14.73 7.18 -22.36
CA PRO A 151 15.36 7.89 -21.25
C PRO A 151 15.23 7.10 -19.95
N VAL A 152 16.24 6.28 -19.64
CA VAL A 152 16.30 5.58 -18.34
C VAL A 152 16.46 6.57 -17.18
N ASP A 153 17.07 7.72 -17.39
CA ASP A 153 17.18 8.78 -16.38
C ASP A 153 15.80 9.38 -16.06
N ASN A 154 15.44 9.39 -14.78
CA ASN A 154 14.13 9.83 -14.31
C ASN A 154 13.85 11.30 -14.64
N ARG A 155 14.86 12.18 -14.57
CA ARG A 155 14.69 13.62 -14.87
C ARG A 155 14.41 13.83 -16.34
N LYS A 156 15.20 13.19 -17.21
CA LYS A 156 14.99 13.26 -18.67
C LYS A 156 13.64 12.67 -19.06
N ARG A 157 13.18 11.63 -18.39
CA ARG A 157 11.87 11.03 -18.65
C ARG A 157 10.71 11.92 -18.17
N ALA A 158 10.85 12.60 -17.02
CA ALA A 158 9.86 13.52 -16.49
C ALA A 158 9.51 14.68 -17.44
N ASP A 159 10.42 15.06 -18.34
CA ASP A 159 10.20 16.10 -19.37
C ASP A 159 9.11 15.73 -20.38
N PHE A 160 8.73 14.46 -20.47
CA PHE A 160 7.68 13.97 -21.38
C PHE A 160 6.28 14.04 -20.77
N PHE A 161 6.15 14.45 -19.50
CA PHE A 161 4.87 14.47 -18.79
C PHE A 161 4.47 15.91 -18.44
N SER A 162 3.22 16.25 -18.70
CA SER A 162 2.64 17.55 -18.36
C SER A 162 2.63 17.81 -16.84
N LYS A 163 2.47 16.73 -16.07
CA LYS A 163 2.27 16.73 -14.61
C LYS A 163 3.17 15.72 -13.92
N SER A 164 4.48 15.75 -14.18
CA SER A 164 5.37 14.80 -13.53
C SER A 164 5.50 15.06 -12.03
N PHE A 165 5.08 14.09 -11.23
CA PHE A 165 5.20 14.15 -9.77
C PHE A 165 6.67 14.09 -9.29
N LEU A 166 7.58 13.64 -10.15
CA LEU A 166 9.03 13.64 -9.86
C LEU A 166 9.59 15.06 -9.69
N ARG A 167 9.02 16.03 -10.40
CA ARG A 167 9.43 17.44 -10.28
C ARG A 167 8.98 18.08 -8.97
N VAL A 168 7.94 17.54 -8.33
CA VAL A 168 7.48 17.98 -7.00
C VAL A 168 8.54 17.71 -5.93
N GLY A 169 9.27 16.61 -6.06
CA GLY A 169 10.42 16.30 -5.19
C GLY A 169 11.55 17.32 -5.29
N GLU A 170 11.57 18.15 -6.34
CA GLU A 170 12.52 19.25 -6.55
C GLU A 170 11.91 20.63 -6.21
N GLY A 171 10.74 20.64 -5.56
CA GLY A 171 10.03 21.87 -5.20
C GLY A 171 9.28 22.54 -6.36
N ILE A 172 9.22 21.89 -7.53
CA ILE A 172 8.49 22.40 -8.69
C ILE A 172 7.08 21.83 -8.63
N LEU A 173 6.10 22.68 -8.30
CA LEU A 173 4.70 22.28 -8.29
C LEU A 173 4.22 21.93 -9.70
N PRO A 174 3.45 20.84 -9.87
CA PRO A 174 2.92 20.49 -11.17
C PRO A 174 1.82 21.48 -11.53
N ASP A 175 1.86 21.99 -12.77
CA ASP A 175 0.80 22.86 -13.27
C ASP A 175 -0.40 22.01 -13.68
N LEU A 176 -1.36 21.88 -12.77
CA LEU A 176 -2.55 21.06 -12.96
C LEU A 176 -3.47 21.58 -14.08
N SER A 177 -3.28 22.81 -14.54
CA SER A 177 -4.04 23.41 -15.65
C SER A 177 -3.59 22.93 -17.03
N LYS A 178 -2.39 22.33 -17.13
CA LYS A 178 -1.87 21.86 -18.41
C LYS A 178 -2.63 20.63 -18.91
N PRO A 179 -2.95 20.57 -20.22
CA PRO A 179 -3.46 19.35 -20.82
C PRO A 179 -2.37 18.26 -20.87
N PRO A 180 -2.75 16.97 -20.94
CA PRO A 180 -1.80 15.89 -21.19
C PRO A 180 -1.03 16.10 -22.49
N THR A 181 0.24 15.70 -22.50
CA THR A 181 1.09 15.64 -23.69
C THR A 181 0.68 14.50 -24.62
N ASP A 182 1.16 14.53 -25.87
CA ASP A 182 1.00 13.42 -26.82
C ASP A 182 1.56 12.09 -26.29
N THR A 183 2.65 12.15 -25.52
CA THR A 183 3.23 10.98 -24.84
C THR A 183 2.25 10.41 -23.84
N GLU A 184 1.69 11.23 -22.97
CA GLU A 184 0.71 10.80 -21.98
C GLU A 184 -0.53 10.19 -22.64
N ILE A 185 -1.07 10.82 -23.69
CA ILE A 185 -2.22 10.31 -24.44
C ILE A 185 -1.93 8.91 -25.02
N LYS A 186 -0.77 8.73 -25.66
CA LYS A 186 -0.36 7.43 -26.22
C LYS A 186 -0.18 6.37 -25.12
N LEU A 187 0.45 6.72 -24.01
CA LEU A 187 0.64 5.80 -22.88
C LEU A 187 -0.68 5.39 -22.22
N LEU A 188 -1.65 6.30 -22.13
CA LEU A 188 -3.00 5.99 -21.65
C LEU A 188 -3.73 5.03 -22.61
N GLU A 189 -3.59 5.21 -23.92
CA GLU A 189 -4.18 4.30 -24.90
C GLU A 189 -3.57 2.91 -24.84
N LEU A 190 -2.23 2.81 -24.77
CA LEU A 190 -1.53 1.54 -24.58
C LEU A 190 -1.86 0.91 -23.22
N GLY A 191 -2.05 1.73 -22.19
CA GLY A 191 -2.43 1.30 -20.84
C GLY A 191 -3.74 0.51 -20.78
N LYS A 192 -4.67 0.75 -21.72
CA LYS A 192 -5.91 -0.04 -21.88
C LYS A 192 -5.65 -1.49 -22.27
N GLN A 193 -4.56 -1.76 -22.99
CA GLN A 193 -4.14 -3.13 -23.33
C GLN A 193 -3.38 -3.81 -22.19
N PHE A 194 -3.07 -3.08 -21.12
CA PHE A 194 -2.32 -3.56 -19.96
C PHE A 194 -3.19 -3.80 -18.71
N ILE A 195 -4.52 -3.65 -18.82
CA ILE A 195 -5.49 -3.88 -17.73
C ILE A 195 -5.55 -5.35 -17.28
N GLY A 196 -6.21 -5.58 -16.14
CA GLY A 196 -6.50 -6.93 -15.63
C GLY A 196 -5.39 -7.42 -14.71
N LYS A 197 -5.45 -6.99 -13.46
CA LYS A 197 -4.50 -7.37 -12.41
C LYS A 197 -4.62 -8.86 -12.12
N ILE A 198 -5.83 -9.40 -12.08
CA ILE A 198 -6.05 -10.84 -11.87
C ILE A 198 -5.39 -11.65 -12.99
N LYS A 199 -5.59 -11.27 -14.25
CA LYS A 199 -4.98 -11.93 -15.42
C LYS A 199 -3.46 -11.86 -15.36
N PHE A 200 -2.89 -10.68 -15.05
CA PHE A 200 -1.44 -10.51 -14.95
C PHE A 200 -0.84 -11.43 -13.89
N ARG A 201 -1.47 -11.50 -12.72
CA ARG A 201 -1.01 -12.37 -11.63
C ARG A 201 -1.00 -13.83 -12.06
N GLY A 202 -2.06 -14.30 -12.72
CA GLY A 202 -2.11 -15.66 -13.26
C GLY A 202 -1.05 -15.94 -14.34
N GLU A 203 -0.70 -14.95 -15.17
CA GLU A 203 0.38 -15.09 -16.16
C GLU A 203 1.76 -15.23 -15.49
N VAL A 204 2.02 -14.45 -14.44
CA VAL A 204 3.27 -14.54 -13.65
C VAL A 204 3.34 -15.85 -12.86
N GLU A 205 2.22 -16.32 -12.30
CA GLU A 205 2.14 -17.65 -11.68
C GLU A 205 2.38 -18.77 -12.71
N GLY A 206 1.84 -18.61 -13.93
CA GLY A 206 2.12 -19.51 -15.04
C GLY A 206 3.61 -19.55 -15.40
N TYR A 207 4.30 -18.41 -15.42
CA TYR A 207 5.75 -18.36 -15.58
C TYR A 207 6.47 -19.09 -14.45
N ALA A 208 6.09 -18.79 -13.20
CA ALA A 208 6.67 -19.40 -12.01
C ALA A 208 6.54 -20.93 -11.99
N ALA A 209 5.44 -21.47 -12.51
CA ALA A 209 5.22 -22.91 -12.61
C ALA A 209 6.04 -23.59 -13.71
N ARG A 210 6.34 -22.89 -14.83
CA ARG A 210 7.09 -23.45 -15.96
C ARG A 210 8.61 -23.38 -15.76
N ASP A 211 9.11 -22.32 -15.14
CA ASP A 211 10.54 -22.15 -14.88
C ASP A 211 10.96 -22.94 -13.64
N SER A 212 11.89 -23.88 -13.80
CA SER A 212 12.28 -24.80 -12.71
C SER A 212 12.95 -24.11 -11.52
N VAL A 213 13.66 -22.99 -11.77
CA VAL A 213 14.31 -22.22 -10.69
C VAL A 213 13.26 -21.47 -9.89
N VAL A 214 12.30 -20.84 -10.58
CA VAL A 214 11.21 -20.12 -9.91
C VAL A 214 10.28 -21.09 -9.17
N ALA A 215 9.94 -22.23 -9.77
CA ALA A 215 9.09 -23.24 -9.14
C ALA A 215 9.72 -23.80 -7.85
N ALA A 216 11.03 -24.08 -7.88
CA ALA A 216 11.76 -24.53 -6.70
C ALA A 216 11.78 -23.45 -5.59
N ALA A 217 11.98 -22.19 -5.98
CA ALA A 217 11.96 -21.06 -5.07
C ALA A 217 10.58 -20.84 -4.44
N LEU A 218 9.49 -20.96 -5.22
CA LEU A 218 8.11 -20.89 -4.72
C LEU A 218 7.83 -21.98 -3.68
N LYS A 219 8.24 -23.23 -3.97
CA LYS A 219 8.08 -24.34 -3.03
C LYS A 219 8.79 -24.04 -1.70
N GLN A 220 10.05 -23.61 -1.78
CA GLN A 220 10.81 -23.22 -0.59
C GLN A 220 10.17 -22.05 0.15
N ALA A 221 9.64 -21.07 -0.58
CA ALA A 221 8.95 -19.92 -0.01
C ALA A 221 7.69 -20.34 0.76
N ARG A 222 6.85 -21.22 0.21
CA ARG A 222 5.67 -21.74 0.91
C ARG A 222 6.01 -22.49 2.20
N GLU A 223 7.11 -23.23 2.20
CA GLU A 223 7.56 -23.98 3.39
C GLU A 223 8.15 -23.07 4.49
N ASN A 224 8.70 -21.91 4.12
CA ASN A 224 9.53 -21.08 5.01
C ASN A 224 9.07 -19.62 5.13
N LEU A 225 7.86 -19.29 4.66
CA LEU A 225 7.35 -17.92 4.76
C LEU A 225 7.20 -17.53 6.23
N SER A 226 7.87 -16.46 6.65
CA SER A 226 7.86 -16.03 8.05
C SER A 226 6.47 -15.61 8.48
N ASP A 227 6.17 -15.76 9.78
CA ASP A 227 4.94 -15.28 10.38
C ASP A 227 4.74 -13.77 10.19
N ASP A 228 5.84 -13.01 10.15
CA ASP A 228 5.81 -11.58 9.82
C ASP A 228 5.31 -11.30 8.40
N ASN A 229 5.75 -12.08 7.40
CA ASN A 229 5.25 -11.94 6.03
C ASN A 229 3.78 -12.37 5.93
N ARG A 230 3.39 -13.44 6.64
CA ARG A 230 2.01 -13.92 6.69
C ARG A 230 1.10 -12.88 7.36
N LEU A 231 1.57 -12.22 8.42
CA LEU A 231 0.87 -11.11 9.06
C LEU A 231 0.76 -9.92 8.11
N SER A 232 1.85 -9.50 7.46
CA SER A 232 1.82 -8.40 6.49
C SER A 232 0.78 -8.64 5.40
N TYR A 233 0.67 -9.86 4.87
CA TYR A 233 -0.37 -10.21 3.91
C TYR A 233 -1.77 -10.07 4.50
N LEU A 234 -2.01 -10.65 5.67
CA LEU A 234 -3.32 -10.55 6.35
C LEU A 234 -3.72 -9.10 6.59
N GLN A 235 -2.78 -8.26 7.05
CA GLN A 235 -3.01 -6.83 7.25
C GLN A 235 -3.41 -6.16 5.93
N GLU A 236 -2.67 -6.40 4.84
CA GLU A 236 -3.00 -5.86 3.51
C GLU A 236 -4.41 -6.28 3.04
N GLN A 237 -4.83 -7.52 3.28
CA GLN A 237 -6.19 -7.97 2.94
C GLN A 237 -7.28 -7.32 3.79
N LEU A 238 -6.96 -6.90 5.02
CA LEU A 238 -7.92 -6.26 5.93
C LEU A 238 -8.01 -4.74 5.74
N LEU A 239 -7.01 -4.08 5.15
CA LEU A 239 -6.99 -2.62 4.99
C LEU A 239 -8.20 -2.00 4.26
N PRO A 240 -8.85 -2.66 3.29
CA PRO A 240 -10.12 -2.20 2.72
C PRO A 240 -11.31 -2.20 3.71
N GLY A 241 -11.07 -2.49 4.99
CA GLY A 241 -12.02 -2.56 6.10
C GLY A 241 -12.92 -1.32 6.27
N PRO A 242 -13.69 -1.26 7.38
CA PRO A 242 -14.60 -0.16 7.66
C PRO A 242 -13.92 1.22 7.52
N SER A 243 -14.58 2.19 6.89
CA SER A 243 -13.88 3.42 6.44
C SER A 243 -13.57 4.42 7.56
N GLY A 244 -14.29 4.34 8.69
CA GLY A 244 -14.27 5.37 9.75
C GLY A 244 -14.89 6.72 9.33
N PHE A 245 -15.51 6.79 8.15
CA PHE A 245 -16.27 7.94 7.66
C PHE A 245 -17.78 7.69 7.76
N GLY A 246 -18.54 8.78 7.89
CA GLY A 246 -20.00 8.74 8.05
C GLY A 246 -20.46 9.03 9.47
N ASP A 247 -21.73 8.69 9.74
CA ASP A 247 -22.32 8.82 11.06
C ASP A 247 -21.86 7.68 12.00
N ALA A 248 -21.99 7.92 13.31
CA ALA A 248 -21.49 6.99 14.31
C ALA A 248 -22.16 5.61 14.27
N ALA A 249 -23.46 5.53 13.93
CA ALA A 249 -24.19 4.26 13.92
C ALA A 249 -23.76 3.39 12.74
N THR A 250 -23.59 3.99 11.56
CA THR A 250 -23.06 3.30 10.37
C THR A 250 -21.66 2.76 10.65
N ILE A 251 -20.75 3.60 11.17
CA ILE A 251 -19.37 3.18 11.48
C ILE A 251 -19.37 2.01 12.48
N GLN A 252 -20.14 2.10 13.56
CA GLN A 252 -20.23 1.02 14.55
C GLN A 252 -20.78 -0.28 13.95
N ALA A 253 -21.78 -0.19 13.08
CA ALA A 253 -22.34 -1.35 12.40
C ALA A 253 -21.31 -2.02 11.48
N GLU A 254 -20.50 -1.25 10.75
CA GLU A 254 -19.43 -1.80 9.90
C GLU A 254 -18.34 -2.48 10.74
N ILE A 255 -17.88 -1.84 11.82
CA ILE A 255 -16.89 -2.42 12.74
C ILE A 255 -17.41 -3.74 13.33
N ALA A 256 -18.70 -3.78 13.70
CA ALA A 256 -19.31 -4.95 14.31
C ALA A 256 -19.32 -6.19 13.39
N GLN A 257 -19.23 -6.00 12.07
CA GLN A 257 -19.16 -7.11 11.10
C GLN A 257 -17.82 -7.85 11.14
N MET A 258 -16.73 -7.22 11.58
CA MET A 258 -15.43 -7.88 11.66
C MET A 258 -15.40 -8.85 12.84
N PRO A 259 -15.04 -10.14 12.64
CA PRO A 259 -14.81 -11.06 13.76
C PRO A 259 -13.73 -10.53 14.70
N PRO A 260 -13.80 -10.81 16.02
CA PRO A 260 -12.92 -10.18 17.02
C PRO A 260 -11.42 -10.26 16.69
N ALA A 261 -10.92 -11.43 16.27
CA ALA A 261 -9.50 -11.61 16.00
C ALA A 261 -9.01 -10.77 14.80
N TYR A 262 -9.79 -10.70 13.72
CA TYR A 262 -9.49 -9.86 12.56
C TYR A 262 -9.67 -8.37 12.87
N ARG A 263 -10.63 -8.01 13.73
CA ARG A 263 -10.79 -6.63 14.21
C ARG A 263 -9.57 -6.17 14.99
N THR A 264 -9.02 -7.01 15.87
CA THR A 264 -7.78 -6.72 16.60
C THR A 264 -6.61 -6.47 15.64
N VAL A 265 -6.43 -7.34 14.64
CA VAL A 265 -5.40 -7.12 13.59
C VAL A 265 -5.63 -5.81 12.85
N TYR A 266 -6.84 -5.55 12.39
CA TYR A 266 -7.17 -4.34 11.63
C TYR A 266 -6.95 -3.06 12.42
N VAL A 267 -7.49 -2.98 13.64
CA VAL A 267 -7.40 -1.77 14.47
C VAL A 267 -5.95 -1.46 14.86
N LEU A 268 -5.16 -2.47 15.23
CA LEU A 268 -3.75 -2.26 15.53
C LEU A 268 -2.94 -1.92 14.27
N THR A 269 -3.34 -2.40 13.09
CA THR A 269 -2.74 -1.99 11.82
C THR A 269 -2.96 -0.50 11.55
N LEU A 270 -4.18 0.00 11.79
CA LEU A 270 -4.48 1.44 11.68
C LEU A 270 -3.66 2.25 12.70
N LEU A 271 -3.62 1.81 13.97
CA LEU A 271 -2.87 2.50 15.02
C LEU A 271 -1.37 2.60 14.67
N MET A 272 -0.74 1.49 14.29
CA MET A 272 0.68 1.49 13.89
C MET A 272 0.96 2.42 12.71
N GLY A 273 0.07 2.46 11.72
CA GLY A 273 0.20 3.35 10.56
C GLY A 273 0.18 4.82 10.95
N GLU A 274 -0.74 5.21 11.82
CA GLU A 274 -0.87 6.60 12.24
C GLU A 274 0.26 7.02 13.18
N LEU A 275 0.68 6.14 14.10
CA LEU A 275 1.83 6.39 14.97
C LEU A 275 3.10 6.68 14.17
N PHE A 276 3.33 5.94 13.08
CA PHE A 276 4.48 6.18 12.21
C PHE A 276 4.37 7.46 11.38
N ASN A 277 3.16 7.83 10.96
CA ASN A 277 2.96 8.98 10.08
C ASN A 277 2.96 10.32 10.85
N GLY A 278 2.23 10.39 11.95
CA GLY A 278 2.00 11.64 12.69
C GLY A 278 1.53 11.44 14.13
N GLY A 279 1.79 10.26 14.70
CA GLY A 279 1.56 10.00 16.11
C GLY A 279 0.10 9.82 16.53
N MET A 280 -0.12 9.93 17.84
CA MET A 280 -1.43 9.88 18.48
C MET A 280 -2.33 11.01 17.96
N HIS A 281 -1.79 12.21 17.76
CA HIS A 281 -2.57 13.33 17.21
C HIS A 281 -3.19 12.96 15.86
N GLN A 282 -2.39 12.37 14.96
CA GLN A 282 -2.87 11.92 13.67
C GLN A 282 -3.87 10.76 13.79
N PHE A 283 -3.61 9.76 14.66
CA PHE A 283 -4.56 8.67 14.90
C PHE A 283 -5.94 9.17 15.32
N PHE A 284 -6.00 10.09 16.27
CA PHE A 284 -7.29 10.62 16.74
C PHE A 284 -7.91 11.61 15.75
N SER A 285 -7.13 12.43 15.03
CA SER A 285 -7.70 13.41 14.09
C SER A 285 -8.18 12.78 12.78
N ASN A 286 -7.61 11.66 12.33
CA ASN A 286 -8.01 10.94 11.12
C ASN A 286 -9.21 10.01 11.34
N SER A 287 -9.67 9.35 10.27
CA SER A 287 -10.78 8.40 10.34
C SER A 287 -10.48 7.16 11.18
N SER A 288 -9.21 6.83 11.35
CA SER A 288 -8.68 5.85 12.30
C SER A 288 -9.10 6.13 13.76
N GLY A 289 -9.35 7.38 14.12
CA GLY A 289 -9.82 7.74 15.47
C GLY A 289 -11.21 7.19 15.80
N ALA A 290 -12.00 6.79 14.81
CA ALA A 290 -13.28 6.11 15.05
C ALA A 290 -13.11 4.75 15.75
N PHE A 291 -11.91 4.16 15.65
CA PHE A 291 -11.56 2.87 16.21
C PHE A 291 -10.87 2.96 17.57
N ALA A 292 -10.67 4.16 18.12
CA ALA A 292 -9.96 4.35 19.38
C ALA A 292 -10.50 3.49 20.55
N PRO A 293 -11.84 3.36 20.76
CA PRO A 293 -12.36 2.48 21.81
C PRO A 293 -11.99 0.99 21.61
N HIS A 294 -11.78 0.57 20.36
CA HIS A 294 -11.33 -0.78 20.04
C HIS A 294 -9.81 -0.92 20.12
N ALA A 295 -9.04 0.16 19.94
CA ALA A 295 -7.59 0.12 19.97
C ALA A 295 -7.06 -0.21 21.36
N ALA A 296 -7.62 0.41 22.42
CA ALA A 296 -7.26 0.08 23.79
C ALA A 296 -7.53 -1.40 24.11
N GLN A 297 -8.72 -1.92 23.75
CA GLN A 297 -9.04 -3.33 23.96
C GLN A 297 -8.14 -4.26 23.13
N ALA A 298 -7.89 -3.93 21.86
CA ALA A 298 -7.01 -4.72 21.00
C ALA A 298 -5.57 -4.79 21.54
N LEU A 299 -5.06 -3.71 22.13
CA LEU A 299 -3.77 -3.70 22.82
C LEU A 299 -3.77 -4.64 24.03
N ARG A 300 -4.86 -4.69 24.81
CA ARG A 300 -5.00 -5.67 25.91
C ARG A 300 -5.05 -7.10 25.39
N ASP A 301 -5.77 -7.35 24.30
CA ASP A 301 -5.90 -8.69 23.69
C ASP A 301 -4.55 -9.25 23.23
N VAL A 302 -3.64 -8.38 22.78
CA VAL A 302 -2.26 -8.78 22.43
C VAL A 302 -1.29 -8.77 23.61
N GLY A 303 -1.74 -8.42 24.81
CA GLY A 303 -0.95 -8.42 26.05
C GLY A 303 -0.15 -7.14 26.31
N MET A 304 -0.54 -6.02 25.72
CA MET A 304 0.13 -4.72 25.84
C MET A 304 -0.66 -3.75 26.73
N ASP A 305 -0.83 -4.10 28.01
CA ASP A 305 -1.65 -3.32 28.96
C ASP A 305 -1.16 -1.89 29.20
N THR A 306 0.16 -1.66 29.18
CA THR A 306 0.73 -0.31 29.32
C THR A 306 0.34 0.58 28.13
N ALA A 307 0.52 0.10 26.91
CA ALA A 307 0.12 0.82 25.71
C ALA A 307 -1.41 1.04 25.66
N ALA A 308 -2.19 0.03 26.08
CA ALA A 308 -3.64 0.17 26.20
C ALA A 308 -4.03 1.30 27.16
N THR A 309 -3.33 1.40 28.30
CA THR A 309 -3.54 2.46 29.29
C THR A 309 -3.21 3.85 28.72
N THR A 310 -2.15 3.96 27.91
CA THR A 310 -1.83 5.21 27.19
C THR A 310 -2.93 5.60 26.21
N VAL A 311 -3.48 4.64 25.45
CA VAL A 311 -4.62 4.91 24.56
C VAL A 311 -5.87 5.32 25.36
N ASP A 312 -6.14 4.68 26.50
CA ASP A 312 -7.24 5.08 27.40
C ASP A 312 -7.07 6.51 27.93
N GLN A 313 -5.84 6.92 28.26
CA GLN A 313 -5.51 8.30 28.65
C GLN A 313 -5.78 9.29 27.51
N ALA A 314 -5.40 8.95 26.28
CA ALA A 314 -5.69 9.76 25.11
C ALA A 314 -7.20 9.88 24.87
N ILE A 315 -7.96 8.78 24.93
CA ILE A 315 -9.43 8.77 24.82
C ILE A 315 -10.07 9.68 25.89
N ALA A 316 -9.54 9.67 27.11
CA ALA A 316 -10.06 10.48 28.22
C ALA A 316 -9.92 12.00 28.00
N MET A 317 -9.11 12.44 27.04
CA MET A 317 -8.98 13.85 26.65
C MET A 317 -10.15 14.36 25.80
N PHE A 318 -11.00 13.47 25.28
CA PHE A 318 -12.15 13.79 24.43
C PHE A 318 -13.47 13.91 25.22
N PRO A 319 -14.49 14.61 24.68
CA PRO A 319 -15.82 14.68 25.27
C PRO A 319 -16.44 13.30 25.49
N LYS A 320 -17.40 13.23 26.43
CA LYS A 320 -18.19 12.02 26.70
C LYS A 320 -19.64 12.21 26.21
N PRO A 321 -20.23 11.24 25.48
CA PRO A 321 -19.58 10.04 24.95
C PRO A 321 -18.51 10.36 23.89
N TYR A 322 -17.52 9.47 23.72
CA TYR A 322 -16.44 9.66 22.76
C TYR A 322 -17.00 9.85 21.34
N PRO A 323 -16.59 10.90 20.60
CA PRO A 323 -17.10 11.18 19.26
C PRO A 323 -16.52 10.22 18.21
N ILE A 324 -17.30 9.20 17.83
CA ILE A 324 -16.91 8.18 16.84
C ILE A 324 -16.78 8.78 15.43
N SER A 325 -17.71 9.65 15.03
CA SER A 325 -17.64 10.28 13.71
C SER A 325 -16.43 11.21 13.60
N THR A 326 -15.65 11.04 12.53
CA THR A 326 -14.45 11.85 12.25
C THR A 326 -14.77 13.33 12.13
N GLN A 327 -15.89 13.68 11.48
CA GLN A 327 -16.31 15.07 11.35
C GLN A 327 -16.64 15.68 12.73
N GLU A 328 -17.41 14.96 13.54
CA GLU A 328 -17.79 15.44 14.87
C GLU A 328 -16.58 15.56 15.79
N ARG A 329 -15.70 14.55 15.81
CA ARG A 329 -14.48 14.55 16.61
C ARG A 329 -13.57 15.74 16.25
N ARG A 330 -13.38 16.02 14.96
CA ARG A 330 -12.65 17.22 14.51
C ARG A 330 -13.33 18.50 14.99
N ARG A 331 -14.65 18.60 14.84
CA ARG A 331 -15.42 19.77 15.24
C ARG A 331 -15.33 20.08 16.75
N VAL A 332 -15.36 19.06 17.60
CA VAL A 332 -15.40 19.24 19.06
C VAL A 332 -14.05 19.22 19.75
N SER A 333 -13.01 18.66 19.11
CA SER A 333 -11.70 18.45 19.74
C SER A 333 -10.50 18.92 18.93
N PHE A 334 -10.65 19.33 17.67
CA PHE A 334 -9.54 19.80 16.83
C PHE A 334 -9.85 21.10 16.08
N ALA A 335 -11.04 21.69 16.27
CA ALA A 335 -11.45 22.94 15.62
C ALA A 335 -10.88 24.17 16.36
N HIS A 336 -9.57 24.17 16.54
CA HIS A 336 -8.80 25.23 17.17
C HIS A 336 -7.37 25.24 16.61
N ASP A 337 -6.66 26.34 16.81
CA ASP A 337 -5.22 26.36 16.57
C ASP A 337 -4.51 25.40 17.53
N TRP A 338 -3.34 24.91 17.10
CA TRP A 338 -2.49 24.03 17.90
C TRP A 338 -2.19 24.66 19.26
N ASN A 339 -2.43 23.92 20.34
CA ASN A 339 -2.25 24.40 21.70
C ASN A 339 -1.77 23.29 22.66
N ALA A 340 -1.71 23.60 23.96
CA ALA A 340 -1.20 22.67 24.98
C ALA A 340 -1.99 21.35 25.09
N TRP A 341 -3.26 21.31 24.66
CA TRP A 341 -4.02 20.07 24.56
C TRP A 341 -3.47 19.17 23.45
N ASP A 342 -3.13 19.74 22.29
CA ASP A 342 -2.51 19.01 21.18
C ASP A 342 -1.13 18.48 21.57
N ASP A 343 -0.30 19.30 22.23
CA ASP A 343 1.02 18.88 22.74
C ASP A 343 0.89 17.67 23.68
N LYS A 344 -0.12 17.69 24.56
CA LYS A 344 -0.36 16.59 25.50
C LYS A 344 -0.82 15.32 24.79
N LEU A 345 -1.68 15.44 23.77
CA LEU A 345 -2.14 14.30 22.99
C LEU A 345 -0.98 13.70 22.19
N ASP A 346 -0.17 14.54 21.57
CA ASP A 346 0.95 14.12 20.74
C ASP A 346 2.08 13.48 21.55
N ALA A 347 2.36 13.99 22.75
CA ALA A 347 3.38 13.45 23.65
C ALA A 347 3.14 11.96 24.02
N LEU A 348 1.89 11.50 24.01
CA LEU A 348 1.54 10.08 24.26
C LEU A 348 2.02 9.13 23.15
N THR A 349 2.42 9.65 21.99
CA THR A 349 2.99 8.86 20.89
C THR A 349 4.21 8.06 21.33
N HIS A 350 5.07 8.65 22.16
CA HIS A 350 6.33 8.02 22.55
C HIS A 350 6.17 6.84 23.52
N ASP A 351 5.00 6.71 24.15
CA ASP A 351 4.69 5.63 25.08
C ASP A 351 4.14 4.38 24.38
N VAL A 352 3.93 4.44 23.05
CA VAL A 352 3.38 3.35 22.24
C VAL A 352 4.30 3.06 21.04
N ASP A 353 5.04 1.96 21.11
CA ASP A 353 5.94 1.54 20.04
C ASP A 353 5.22 0.60 19.03
N GLY A 354 5.14 1.03 17.77
CA GLY A 354 4.51 0.25 16.70
C GLY A 354 5.23 -1.06 16.35
N GLU A 355 6.55 -1.14 16.53
CA GLU A 355 7.30 -2.37 16.32
C GLU A 355 7.02 -3.41 17.42
N ASP A 356 6.80 -2.96 18.67
CA ASP A 356 6.37 -3.84 19.75
C ASP A 356 4.93 -4.31 19.57
N ILE A 357 4.02 -3.43 19.08
CA ILE A 357 2.67 -3.83 18.66
C ILE A 357 2.75 -4.93 17.60
N ARG A 358 3.59 -4.76 16.59
CA ARG A 358 3.72 -5.73 15.51
C ARG A 358 4.14 -7.11 16.03
N LYS A 359 5.16 -7.19 16.89
CA LYS A 359 5.61 -8.47 17.49
C LYS A 359 4.51 -9.14 18.30
N ALA A 360 3.81 -8.35 19.14
CA ALA A 360 2.70 -8.83 19.94
C ALA A 360 1.55 -9.34 19.06
N LEU A 361 1.26 -8.61 17.98
CA LEU A 361 0.22 -8.96 17.02
C LEU A 361 0.55 -10.23 16.21
N THR A 362 1.80 -10.44 15.79
CA THR A 362 2.25 -11.70 15.16
C THR A 362 1.98 -12.88 16.09
N THR A 363 2.36 -12.75 17.37
CA THR A 363 2.14 -13.79 18.40
C THR A 363 0.65 -14.04 18.67
N TYR A 364 -0.15 -12.97 18.68
CA TYR A 364 -1.61 -13.07 18.82
C TYR A 364 -2.24 -13.80 17.62
N ALA A 365 -1.94 -13.36 16.39
CA ALA A 365 -2.50 -13.94 15.18
C ALA A 365 -2.15 -15.43 15.01
N LEU A 366 -0.95 -15.83 15.43
CA LEU A 366 -0.56 -17.24 15.49
C LEU A 366 -1.40 -18.03 16.50
N ARG A 367 -1.62 -17.49 17.70
CA ARG A 367 -2.45 -18.11 18.76
C ARG A 367 -3.94 -18.22 18.37
N GLN A 368 -4.43 -17.27 17.58
CA GLN A 368 -5.81 -17.29 17.07
C GLN A 368 -5.98 -18.16 15.82
N ASP A 369 -4.90 -18.77 15.29
CA ASP A 369 -4.88 -19.54 14.03
C ASP A 369 -5.45 -18.78 12.83
N ILE A 370 -5.17 -17.46 12.75
CA ILE A 370 -5.64 -16.59 11.65
C ILE A 370 -4.52 -16.19 10.69
N LEU A 371 -3.28 -16.65 10.90
CA LEU A 371 -2.20 -16.38 9.94
C LEU A 371 -2.39 -17.25 8.68
N PRO A 372 -2.45 -16.65 7.47
CA PRO A 372 -2.68 -17.39 6.24
C PRO A 372 -1.49 -18.26 5.85
N ARG A 373 -1.71 -19.31 5.06
CA ARG A 373 -0.69 -20.28 4.63
C ARG A 373 -0.48 -20.31 3.11
#